data_AF-A0A8J3K3H1-F1
#
_entry.id   AF-A0A8J3K3H1-F1
#
_cell.length_a   1.000
_cell.length_b   1.000
_cell.length_c   1.000
_cell.angle_alpha   90.00
_cell.angle_beta   90.00
_cell.angle_gamma   90.00
#
_symmetry.space_group_name_H-M   'P 1'
#
loop_
_entity.id
_entity.type
_entity.pdbx_description
1 polymer ?
#
loop_
_entity_poly.entity_id
_entity_poly.type
_entity_poly.pdbx_seq_one_letter_code
_entity_poly.pdbx_strand_id
1 'polypeptide(L)'
;MSYQMIDGSGTDPQPRPGSAGRLARNRRNVLVIGLGLAVVTAVAAGAVFAAGAPEPSNAAGGPERTAPAVAPAASASAAASPSSSAVAAKAPKPGWVPVDQAAWRAQVDAYQARKIDPVPAGVGNLPEFRADCQYSHSLPDDPIVAPGLPGASHMHSFVGNKAVDAQTKAADLMKFTATTCKPVEDHSSYWVPTLYDNATGKPVETTGFRVYYRSLMSTSANQLPMPNGLRMIVGDAKKSKPTPRGAGGQFFCAYYGPGDVDGVARSGNGNWPICDGKATLHYIMQFPDCWDGKNLDSPDHKAHVSFGRGNACPRTHPVKIPAITFDIAYGSQGSAAGFYLASDKDGKSASSMHGDAFVMWDVDAMNKRTKNCVQQRRTCDNLGYQK
;
A
#
# COMPACT_ATOMS: atom_id res chain seq x y z
N MET A 1 -17.34 -13.60 9.19
CA MET A 1 -18.08 -12.45 8.60
C MET A 1 -17.59 -12.28 7.17
N SER A 2 -18.45 -12.54 6.19
CA SER A 2 -18.10 -12.42 4.77
C SER A 2 -18.36 -10.98 4.33
N TYR A 3 -17.31 -10.16 4.25
CA TYR A 3 -17.42 -8.87 3.59
C TYR A 3 -17.44 -9.14 2.08
N GLN A 4 -18.57 -8.91 1.42
CA GLN A 4 -18.61 -8.86 -0.05
C GLN A 4 -17.81 -7.64 -0.48
N MET A 5 -16.57 -7.87 -0.90
CA MET A 5 -15.69 -6.87 -1.48
C MET A 5 -16.29 -6.45 -2.83
N ILE A 6 -16.67 -5.18 -2.94
CA ILE A 6 -17.15 -4.59 -4.19
C ILE A 6 -15.94 -4.43 -5.12
N ASP A 7 -16.00 -5.13 -6.24
CA ASP A 7 -15.03 -5.09 -7.33
C ASP A 7 -14.87 -3.65 -7.87
N GLY A 8 -13.64 -3.15 -7.90
CA GLY A 8 -13.25 -1.86 -8.47
C GLY A 8 -13.03 -1.89 -9.99
N SER A 9 -13.51 -2.91 -10.71
CA SER A 9 -13.47 -2.94 -12.16
C SER A 9 -14.64 -2.16 -12.77
N GLY A 10 -14.39 -0.88 -13.05
CA GLY A 10 -15.32 -0.04 -13.81
C GLY A 10 -15.53 -0.58 -15.22
N THR A 11 -16.70 -1.17 -15.47
CA THR A 11 -17.40 -1.13 -16.76
C THR A 11 -18.90 -1.06 -16.48
N ASP A 12 -19.48 0.08 -16.82
CA ASP A 12 -20.88 0.47 -16.67
C ASP A 12 -21.82 -0.41 -17.55
N PRO A 13 -22.82 -1.11 -16.98
CA PRO A 13 -23.94 -1.61 -17.76
C PRO A 13 -25.09 -0.59 -17.75
N GLN A 14 -25.24 0.11 -18.87
CA GLN A 14 -26.40 0.92 -19.24
C GLN A 14 -27.74 0.27 -18.81
N PRO A 15 -28.67 1.00 -18.16
CA PRO A 15 -29.99 0.46 -17.85
C PRO A 15 -30.87 0.41 -19.10
N ARG A 16 -31.39 -0.78 -19.42
CA ARG A 16 -32.46 -0.95 -20.40
C ARG A 16 -33.81 -0.50 -19.81
N PRO A 17 -34.71 0.10 -20.60
CA PRO A 17 -35.94 0.72 -20.10
C PRO A 17 -37.11 -0.27 -20.04
N GLY A 18 -37.90 -0.16 -18.97
CA GLY A 18 -39.19 -0.81 -18.76
C GLY A 18 -39.52 -0.74 -17.27
N SER A 19 -40.68 -0.33 -16.79
CA SER A 19 -41.98 -0.11 -17.38
C SER A 19 -42.74 0.88 -16.49
N ALA A 20 -43.60 1.69 -17.11
CA ALA A 20 -44.31 2.80 -16.50
C ALA A 20 -45.29 2.36 -15.40
N GLY A 21 -45.12 2.89 -14.19
CA GLY A 21 -46.11 2.92 -13.12
C GLY A 21 -46.55 4.36 -12.86
N ARG A 22 -47.77 4.70 -13.27
CA ARG A 22 -48.41 6.01 -13.06
C ARG A 22 -48.62 6.25 -11.58
N LEU A 23 -48.12 7.37 -11.06
CA LEU A 23 -48.69 8.03 -9.88
C LEU A 23 -48.67 9.55 -10.10
N ALA A 24 -49.86 10.12 -10.11
CA ALA A 24 -50.15 11.52 -10.35
C ALA A 24 -49.58 12.40 -9.23
N ARG A 25 -48.90 13.49 -9.58
CA ARG A 25 -48.77 14.67 -8.71
C ARG A 25 -48.93 15.96 -9.49
N ASN A 26 -49.70 16.83 -8.85
CA ASN A 26 -50.32 18.03 -9.35
C ASN A 26 -49.31 19.17 -9.55
N ARG A 27 -49.56 20.00 -10.56
CA ARG A 27 -48.77 21.19 -10.92
C ARG A 27 -48.85 22.27 -9.83
N ARG A 28 -47.75 22.98 -9.58
CA ARG A 28 -47.74 24.44 -9.38
C ARG A 28 -46.38 25.02 -9.78
N ASN A 29 -46.42 25.91 -10.76
CA ASN A 29 -45.33 26.74 -11.26
C ASN A 29 -44.96 27.83 -10.25
N VAL A 30 -43.68 28.17 -10.12
CA VAL A 30 -43.22 29.56 -9.94
C VAL A 30 -41.91 29.74 -10.73
N LEU A 31 -41.92 30.79 -11.55
CA LEU A 31 -40.89 31.29 -12.46
C LEU A 31 -40.43 32.66 -11.91
N VAL A 32 -39.12 32.89 -11.77
CA VAL A 32 -38.48 34.23 -11.63
C VAL A 32 -37.05 34.09 -12.22
N ILE A 33 -36.78 34.43 -13.49
CA ILE A 33 -36.26 35.72 -14.03
C ILE A 33 -35.20 36.34 -13.09
N GLY A 34 -33.90 36.42 -13.35
CA GLY A 34 -33.18 36.87 -14.55
C GLY A 34 -32.60 38.28 -14.31
N LEU A 35 -31.27 38.45 -14.44
CA LEU A 35 -30.41 39.67 -14.55
C LEU A 35 -29.12 39.42 -13.72
N GLY A 36 -27.88 39.41 -14.22
CA GLY A 36 -27.29 40.07 -15.37
C GLY A 36 -26.62 41.38 -14.95
N LEU A 37 -25.29 41.39 -14.76
CA LEU A 37 -24.39 42.45 -15.23
C LEU A 37 -22.91 42.09 -15.02
N ALA A 38 -22.10 42.39 -16.03
CA ALA A 38 -20.64 42.34 -16.06
C ALA A 38 -20.08 43.75 -16.21
N VAL A 39 -18.93 44.06 -15.60
CA VAL A 39 -17.98 45.17 -15.91
C VAL A 39 -16.62 44.71 -15.33
N VAL A 40 -15.54 44.37 -16.05
CA VAL A 40 -14.66 45.08 -17.02
C VAL A 40 -13.51 45.89 -16.36
N THR A 41 -12.31 45.30 -16.45
CA THR A 41 -10.92 45.81 -16.71
C THR A 41 -10.20 46.82 -15.81
N ALA A 42 -8.93 46.48 -15.46
CA ALA A 42 -7.67 47.12 -15.93
C ALA A 42 -6.47 46.51 -15.15
N VAL A 43 -5.59 45.69 -15.75
CA VAL A 43 -4.28 46.01 -16.38
C VAL A 43 -3.45 47.11 -15.70
N ALA A 44 -2.30 46.71 -15.13
CA ALA A 44 -1.06 47.50 -15.18
C ALA A 44 0.16 46.56 -15.14
N ALA A 45 1.08 46.79 -16.07
CA ALA A 45 2.35 46.12 -16.26
C ALA A 45 3.51 46.96 -15.69
N GLY A 46 4.66 46.34 -15.45
CA GLY A 46 5.96 47.00 -15.22
C GLY A 46 6.96 46.03 -14.57
N ALA A 47 7.81 45.35 -15.37
CA ALA A 47 9.22 45.68 -15.63
C ALA A 47 10.14 45.42 -14.43
N VAL A 48 10.84 44.27 -14.37
CA VAL A 48 12.24 44.03 -14.82
C VAL A 48 13.25 45.02 -14.24
N PHE A 49 14.13 44.54 -13.34
CA PHE A 49 15.56 44.88 -13.34
C PHE A 49 16.38 43.71 -12.76
N ALA A 50 17.57 43.55 -13.34
CA ALA A 50 18.47 42.43 -13.20
C ALA A 50 19.66 42.75 -12.26
N ALA A 51 20.35 41.67 -11.90
CA ALA A 51 21.79 41.54 -11.64
C ALA A 51 22.38 42.11 -10.35
N GLY A 52 23.24 41.30 -9.73
CA GLY A 52 24.16 41.74 -8.69
C GLY A 52 24.76 40.60 -7.87
N ALA A 53 25.64 39.78 -8.49
CA ALA A 53 26.66 39.05 -7.74
C ALA A 53 27.74 40.03 -7.26
N PRO A 54 28.47 39.68 -6.19
CA PRO A 54 29.91 39.73 -6.32
C PRO A 54 30.62 38.54 -5.67
N GLU A 55 31.55 37.97 -6.43
CA GLU A 55 32.81 37.41 -5.92
C GLU A 55 33.89 38.49 -6.08
N PRO A 56 34.99 38.49 -5.30
CA PRO A 56 36.17 37.81 -5.85
C PRO A 56 37.20 37.23 -4.85
N SER A 57 37.99 36.31 -5.41
CA SER A 57 39.46 36.29 -5.41
C SER A 57 40.25 35.32 -4.50
N ASN A 58 40.98 34.43 -5.21
CA ASN A 58 42.39 34.02 -5.03
C ASN A 58 42.78 33.17 -3.80
N ALA A 59 43.74 32.24 -3.84
CA ALA A 59 44.52 31.58 -4.89
C ALA A 59 45.38 30.47 -4.22
N ALA A 60 45.92 29.58 -5.07
CA ALA A 60 47.21 28.88 -4.96
C ALA A 60 47.34 27.57 -4.13
N GLY A 61 47.87 26.54 -4.82
CA GLY A 61 48.86 25.60 -4.25
C GLY A 61 48.58 24.11 -4.45
N GLY A 62 49.06 23.52 -5.56
CA GLY A 62 49.41 22.09 -5.62
C GLY A 62 50.69 21.77 -4.79
N PRO A 63 51.23 20.53 -4.79
CA PRO A 63 51.19 19.56 -5.88
C PRO A 63 50.97 18.07 -5.51
N GLU A 64 50.45 17.34 -6.49
CA GLU A 64 50.98 16.09 -7.06
C GLU A 64 51.72 15.07 -6.16
N ARG A 65 51.12 13.88 -5.99
CA ARG A 65 51.83 12.63 -5.67
C ARG A 65 51.29 11.45 -6.48
N THR A 66 51.98 11.17 -7.58
CA THR A 66 52.46 9.85 -8.05
C THR A 66 51.74 8.61 -7.53
N ALA A 67 50.98 7.96 -8.42
CA ALA A 67 50.66 6.54 -8.35
C ALA A 67 51.72 5.72 -9.11
N PRO A 68 52.16 4.54 -8.62
CA PRO A 68 52.86 3.58 -9.46
C PRO A 68 51.88 2.52 -9.98
N ALA A 69 51.90 2.37 -11.30
CA ALA A 69 51.35 1.24 -12.03
C ALA A 69 52.17 -0.04 -11.76
N VAL A 70 51.49 -1.16 -11.58
CA VAL A 70 52.08 -2.50 -11.70
C VAL A 70 51.19 -3.34 -12.61
N ALA A 71 51.76 -3.73 -13.74
CA ALA A 71 51.21 -4.69 -14.70
C ALA A 71 51.78 -6.10 -14.41
N PRO A 72 51.20 -7.18 -14.97
CA PRO A 72 51.01 -8.45 -14.27
C PRO A 72 52.09 -9.50 -14.55
N ALA A 73 52.28 -10.43 -13.59
CA ALA A 73 53.02 -11.66 -13.80
C ALA A 73 52.03 -12.84 -13.96
N ALA A 74 52.10 -13.48 -15.12
CA ALA A 74 51.39 -14.71 -15.44
C ALA A 74 51.95 -15.90 -14.65
N SER A 75 51.07 -16.78 -14.19
CA SER A 75 51.41 -18.17 -13.90
C SER A 75 50.19 -19.02 -14.26
N ALA A 76 50.32 -19.72 -15.37
CA ALA A 76 49.34 -20.70 -15.83
C ALA A 76 49.50 -21.97 -15.00
N SER A 77 48.40 -22.41 -14.38
CA SER A 77 48.24 -23.79 -13.95
C SER A 77 46.91 -24.29 -14.52
N ALA A 78 47.00 -25.29 -15.38
CA ALA A 78 45.87 -25.92 -16.04
C ALA A 78 45.29 -27.07 -15.18
N ALA A 79 44.02 -27.37 -15.46
CA ALA A 79 43.18 -28.49 -14.98
C ALA A 79 42.49 -28.28 -13.60
N ALA A 80 41.17 -28.47 -13.44
CA ALA A 80 40.11 -28.88 -14.34
C ALA A 80 38.77 -28.27 -13.85
N SER A 81 38.03 -27.62 -14.75
CA SER A 81 36.70 -27.08 -14.44
C SER A 81 35.63 -28.16 -14.63
N PRO A 82 34.73 -28.40 -13.65
CA PRO A 82 33.53 -29.18 -13.92
C PRO A 82 32.58 -28.33 -14.76
N SER A 83 32.22 -28.85 -15.94
CA SER A 83 31.17 -28.28 -16.80
C SER A 83 29.81 -28.43 -16.12
N SER A 84 29.44 -27.47 -15.28
CA SER A 84 28.03 -27.19 -15.00
C SER A 84 27.58 -26.09 -15.97
N SER A 85 26.76 -26.46 -16.95
CA SER A 85 26.05 -25.53 -17.81
C SER A 85 25.04 -24.74 -16.97
N ALA A 86 25.51 -23.77 -16.19
CA ALA A 86 24.66 -22.75 -15.61
C ALA A 86 24.12 -21.92 -16.78
N VAL A 87 22.84 -22.11 -17.10
CA VAL A 87 22.13 -21.21 -18.01
C VAL A 87 22.29 -19.81 -17.42
N ALA A 88 23.09 -18.97 -18.08
CA ALA A 88 23.33 -17.60 -17.65
C ALA A 88 21.97 -16.92 -17.47
N ALA A 89 21.67 -16.53 -16.23
CA ALA A 89 20.43 -15.84 -15.91
C ALA A 89 20.37 -14.56 -16.77
N LYS A 90 19.32 -14.44 -17.57
CA LYS A 90 19.08 -13.25 -18.40
C LYS A 90 19.11 -12.03 -17.49
N ALA A 91 19.89 -11.02 -17.86
CA ALA A 91 19.99 -9.78 -17.09
C ALA A 91 18.59 -9.22 -16.78
N PRO A 92 18.35 -8.69 -15.57
CA PRO A 92 17.06 -8.13 -15.20
C PRO A 92 16.64 -7.03 -16.18
N LYS A 93 15.34 -6.94 -16.47
CA LYS A 93 14.81 -5.81 -17.22
C LYS A 93 15.03 -4.53 -16.41
N PRO A 94 15.38 -3.38 -17.01
CA PRO A 94 15.56 -2.12 -16.28
C PRO A 94 14.35 -1.80 -15.40
N GLY A 95 14.59 -1.46 -14.13
CA GLY A 95 13.56 -1.12 -13.14
C GLY A 95 12.74 -2.30 -12.60
N TRP A 96 12.95 -3.53 -13.08
CA TRP A 96 12.36 -4.73 -12.47
C TRP A 96 13.29 -5.30 -11.42
N VAL A 97 12.74 -5.64 -10.25
CA VAL A 97 13.49 -6.28 -9.17
C VAL A 97 13.17 -7.78 -9.19
N PRO A 98 14.07 -8.65 -9.67
CA PRO A 98 13.80 -10.08 -9.71
C PRO A 98 13.82 -10.68 -8.29
N VAL A 99 13.01 -11.71 -8.06
CA VAL A 99 13.17 -12.57 -6.88
C VAL A 99 14.41 -13.45 -7.04
N ASP A 100 15.12 -13.71 -5.94
CA ASP A 100 16.08 -14.81 -5.91
C ASP A 100 15.31 -16.14 -6.06
N GLN A 101 15.41 -16.74 -7.25
CA GLN A 101 14.70 -17.97 -7.59
C GLN A 101 15.17 -19.18 -6.78
N ALA A 102 16.41 -19.20 -6.30
CA ALA A 102 16.90 -20.29 -5.47
C ALA A 102 16.32 -20.18 -4.05
N ALA A 103 16.37 -18.98 -3.46
CA ALA A 103 15.77 -18.72 -2.15
C ALA A 103 14.25 -18.93 -2.18
N TRP A 104 13.58 -18.47 -3.24
CA TRP A 104 12.14 -18.68 -3.41
C TRP A 104 11.75 -20.16 -3.51
N ARG A 105 12.47 -20.94 -4.32
CA ARG A 105 12.24 -22.40 -4.40
C ARG A 105 12.45 -23.08 -3.05
N ALA A 106 13.53 -22.74 -2.33
CA ALA A 106 13.77 -23.28 -1.00
C ALA A 106 12.63 -22.95 -0.01
N GLN A 107 12.09 -21.72 -0.05
CA GLN A 107 10.93 -21.34 0.75
C GLN A 107 9.69 -22.16 0.39
N VAL A 108 9.42 -22.34 -0.91
CA VAL A 108 8.27 -23.12 -1.41
C VAL A 108 8.41 -24.59 -1.03
N ASP A 109 9.59 -25.18 -1.19
CA ASP A 109 9.85 -26.57 -0.83
C ASP A 109 9.65 -26.79 0.68
N ALA A 110 10.17 -25.89 1.51
CA ALA A 110 9.95 -25.91 2.96
C ALA A 110 8.47 -25.76 3.33
N TYR A 111 7.73 -24.88 2.64
CA TYR A 111 6.29 -24.72 2.81
C TYR A 111 5.50 -25.98 2.42
N GLN A 112 5.88 -26.62 1.32
CA GLN A 112 5.23 -27.83 0.85
C GLN A 112 5.48 -29.01 1.78
N ALA A 113 6.73 -29.18 2.24
CA ALA A 113 7.14 -30.22 3.18
C ALA A 113 6.57 -30.04 4.59
N ARG A 114 6.18 -28.81 4.97
CA ARG A 114 5.59 -28.53 6.29
C ARG A 114 4.32 -29.35 6.51
N LYS A 115 4.25 -30.01 7.66
CA LYS A 115 3.03 -30.65 8.14
C LYS A 115 2.04 -29.61 8.63
N ILE A 116 0.77 -29.85 8.32
CA ILE A 116 -0.35 -29.06 8.82
C ILE A 116 -0.50 -29.32 10.33
N ASP A 117 -0.56 -28.24 11.11
CA ASP A 117 -0.82 -28.36 12.56
C ASP A 117 -2.30 -28.71 12.78
N PRO A 118 -2.62 -29.56 13.79
CA PRO A 118 -4.00 -29.86 14.15
C PRO A 118 -4.76 -28.58 14.53
N VAL A 119 -5.99 -28.44 14.03
CA VAL A 119 -6.85 -27.29 14.35
C VAL A 119 -7.52 -27.52 15.71
N PRO A 120 -7.30 -26.64 16.71
CA PRO A 120 -8.02 -26.70 17.98
C PRO A 120 -9.53 -26.52 17.81
N ALA A 121 -10.31 -27.06 18.75
CA ALA A 121 -11.74 -26.78 18.81
C ALA A 121 -12.02 -25.28 19.03
N GLY A 122 -13.11 -24.78 18.44
CA GLY A 122 -13.55 -23.38 18.56
C GLY A 122 -12.93 -22.41 17.56
N VAL A 123 -11.92 -22.83 16.78
CA VAL A 123 -11.21 -21.93 15.86
C VAL A 123 -12.09 -21.49 14.70
N GLY A 124 -12.06 -20.18 14.41
CA GLY A 124 -12.77 -19.56 13.30
C GLY A 124 -12.40 -20.14 11.92
N ASN A 125 -13.24 -19.90 10.92
CA ASN A 125 -13.14 -20.50 9.57
C ASN A 125 -12.85 -19.48 8.44
N LEU A 126 -12.32 -18.31 8.77
CA LEU A 126 -11.85 -17.35 7.77
C LEU A 126 -10.42 -17.72 7.36
N PRO A 127 -10.08 -17.79 6.05
CA PRO A 127 -8.76 -18.19 5.59
C PRO A 127 -7.75 -17.04 5.72
N GLU A 128 -7.40 -16.68 6.94
CA GLU A 128 -6.62 -15.49 7.23
C GLU A 128 -5.73 -15.62 8.47
N PHE A 129 -4.63 -14.88 8.45
CA PHE A 129 -3.94 -14.46 9.66
C PHE A 129 -3.75 -12.94 9.63
N ARG A 130 -3.43 -12.35 10.77
CA ARG A 130 -3.17 -10.90 10.84
C ARG A 130 -1.88 -10.57 11.56
N ALA A 131 -1.36 -9.39 11.25
CA ALA A 131 -0.41 -8.66 12.05
C ALA A 131 -1.05 -7.35 12.54
N ASP A 132 -1.15 -7.18 13.86
CA ASP A 132 -1.64 -5.96 14.48
C ASP A 132 -0.46 -5.06 14.80
N CYS A 133 -0.39 -3.92 14.11
CA CYS A 133 0.70 -2.96 14.20
C CYS A 133 0.25 -1.66 14.86
N GLN A 134 1.21 -0.95 15.42
CA GLN A 134 1.03 0.40 15.98
C GLN A 134 1.76 1.42 15.12
N TYR A 135 1.35 2.69 15.21
CA TYR A 135 2.10 3.79 14.63
C TYR A 135 3.58 3.74 15.03
N SER A 136 4.47 3.93 14.06
CA SER A 136 5.92 4.00 14.25
C SER A 136 6.38 5.45 14.23
N HIS A 137 6.30 6.09 13.06
CA HIS A 137 6.71 7.47 12.82
C HIS A 137 6.14 7.96 11.49
N SER A 138 6.41 9.22 11.15
CA SER A 138 6.07 9.82 9.86
C SER A 138 7.27 10.51 9.23
N LEU A 139 7.48 10.25 7.93
CA LEU A 139 8.54 10.87 7.12
C LEU A 139 8.01 11.20 5.70
N PRO A 140 8.52 12.25 5.05
CA PRO A 140 8.25 12.56 3.63
C PRO A 140 9.06 11.65 2.68
N ASP A 141 9.13 10.37 3.00
CA ASP A 141 9.99 9.38 2.36
C ASP A 141 9.16 8.26 1.73
N ASP A 142 9.71 7.64 0.68
CA ASP A 142 9.14 6.45 0.07
C ASP A 142 10.26 5.60 -0.56
N PRO A 143 10.75 4.54 0.10
CA PRO A 143 11.82 3.71 -0.44
C PRO A 143 11.40 2.82 -1.63
N ILE A 144 10.11 2.76 -1.97
CA ILE A 144 9.63 2.05 -3.17
C ILE A 144 9.67 3.03 -4.36
N VAL A 145 9.04 4.20 -4.21
CA VAL A 145 8.84 5.17 -5.30
C VAL A 145 10.07 6.06 -5.53
N ALA A 146 10.75 6.46 -4.47
CA ALA A 146 11.90 7.38 -4.50
C ALA A 146 13.09 6.83 -3.69
N PRO A 147 13.62 5.64 -4.05
CA PRO A 147 14.68 4.98 -3.30
C PRO A 147 15.94 5.85 -3.21
N GLY A 148 16.43 6.05 -1.98
CA GLY A 148 17.63 6.81 -1.66
C GLY A 148 17.46 8.33 -1.70
N LEU A 149 16.21 8.83 -1.81
CA LEU A 149 15.91 10.26 -1.91
C LEU A 149 15.03 10.73 -0.72
N PRO A 150 15.64 11.09 0.42
CA PRO A 150 14.91 11.63 1.57
C PRO A 150 14.13 12.90 1.20
N GLY A 151 12.89 13.01 1.67
CA GLY A 151 12.02 14.16 1.42
C GLY A 151 11.46 14.26 0.01
N ALA A 152 11.68 13.27 -0.85
CA ALA A 152 11.19 13.27 -2.23
C ALA A 152 9.73 12.81 -2.38
N SER A 153 9.05 12.47 -1.28
CA SER A 153 7.63 12.07 -1.27
C SER A 153 6.77 13.02 -0.44
N HIS A 154 5.44 12.83 -0.46
CA HIS A 154 4.57 13.42 0.55
C HIS A 154 4.75 12.69 1.89
N MET A 155 4.22 13.27 2.96
CA MET A 155 4.32 12.66 4.30
C MET A 155 3.58 11.32 4.35
N HIS A 156 4.28 10.28 4.76
CA HIS A 156 3.73 8.97 5.04
C HIS A 156 3.69 8.69 6.53
N SER A 157 2.70 7.94 6.98
CA SER A 157 2.64 7.35 8.31
C SER A 157 3.00 5.88 8.22
N PHE A 158 4.10 5.50 8.89
CA PHE A 158 4.68 4.17 8.84
C PHE A 158 4.25 3.32 10.05
N VAL A 159 4.05 2.03 9.80
CA VAL A 159 3.89 0.97 10.80
C VAL A 159 4.75 -0.24 10.44
N GLY A 160 4.94 -1.17 11.37
CA GLY A 160 5.82 -2.32 11.19
C GLY A 160 7.26 -1.96 11.51
N ASN A 161 8.17 -2.17 10.56
CA ASN A 161 9.58 -1.91 10.77
C ASN A 161 9.84 -0.49 11.29
N LYS A 162 10.56 -0.38 12.41
CA LYS A 162 10.80 0.89 13.10
C LYS A 162 11.87 1.76 12.45
N ALA A 163 12.65 1.21 11.53
CA ALA A 163 13.81 1.87 10.93
C ALA A 163 13.64 2.17 9.44
N VAL A 164 12.43 2.00 8.88
CA VAL A 164 12.17 2.31 7.47
C VAL A 164 12.34 3.81 7.20
N ASP A 165 13.00 4.13 6.10
CA ASP A 165 13.26 5.48 5.59
C ASP A 165 13.53 5.41 4.08
N ALA A 166 13.83 6.54 3.42
CA ALA A 166 14.12 6.57 2.00
C ALA A 166 15.31 5.67 1.58
N GLN A 167 16.25 5.37 2.48
CA GLN A 167 17.48 4.60 2.22
C GLN A 167 17.25 3.09 2.31
N THR A 168 16.13 2.67 2.89
CA THR A 168 15.85 1.28 3.23
C THR A 168 15.84 0.36 2.01
N LYS A 169 16.64 -0.71 2.08
CA LYS A 169 16.64 -1.82 1.11
C LYS A 169 16.07 -3.08 1.74
N ALA A 170 15.77 -4.08 0.91
CA ALA A 170 15.21 -5.35 1.40
C ALA A 170 16.13 -6.04 2.42
N ALA A 171 17.45 -5.98 2.21
CA ALA A 171 18.42 -6.54 3.16
C ALA A 171 18.44 -5.82 4.52
N ASP A 172 18.01 -4.56 4.58
CA ASP A 172 18.03 -3.78 5.82
C ASP A 172 16.85 -4.16 6.71
N LEU A 173 15.68 -4.44 6.14
CA LEU A 173 14.51 -4.95 6.88
C LEU A 173 14.79 -6.31 7.57
N MET A 174 15.70 -7.11 7.00
CA MET A 174 16.17 -8.37 7.63
C MET A 174 17.18 -8.14 8.75
N LYS A 175 17.95 -7.05 8.70
CA LYS A 175 18.96 -6.73 9.72
C LYS A 175 18.34 -5.98 10.90
N PHE A 176 17.41 -5.08 10.62
CA PHE A 176 16.70 -4.28 11.60
C PHE A 176 15.30 -4.85 11.82
N THR A 177 15.20 -5.84 12.70
CA THR A 177 13.96 -6.61 12.93
C THR A 177 13.00 -5.94 13.92
N ALA A 178 13.37 -4.81 14.51
CA ALA A 178 12.51 -4.08 15.44
C ALA A 178 11.24 -3.61 14.74
N THR A 179 10.08 -4.08 15.21
CA THR A 179 8.78 -3.85 14.59
C THR A 179 7.76 -3.31 15.60
N THR A 180 6.75 -2.56 15.13
CA THR A 180 5.55 -2.21 15.90
C THR A 180 4.45 -3.26 15.78
N CYS A 181 4.64 -4.28 14.93
CA CYS A 181 3.67 -5.34 14.71
C CYS A 181 3.74 -6.44 15.76
N LYS A 182 2.58 -7.09 15.95
CA LYS A 182 2.46 -8.43 16.50
C LYS A 182 1.85 -9.30 15.41
N PRO A 183 2.43 -10.46 15.04
CA PRO A 183 3.62 -11.10 15.63
C PRO A 183 4.92 -10.32 15.37
N VAL A 184 5.93 -10.55 16.22
CA VAL A 184 7.24 -9.86 16.12
C VAL A 184 8.07 -10.36 14.94
N GLU A 185 7.70 -11.52 14.41
CA GLU A 185 8.21 -12.17 13.22
C GLU A 185 7.82 -11.43 11.92
N ASP A 186 6.92 -10.43 12.00
CA ASP A 186 6.65 -9.51 10.90
C ASP A 186 7.59 -8.29 10.96
N HIS A 187 8.64 -8.33 10.15
CA HIS A 187 9.61 -7.24 9.98
C HIS A 187 9.28 -6.35 8.78
N SER A 188 8.11 -6.54 8.16
CA SER A 188 7.66 -5.76 7.02
C SER A 188 7.45 -4.30 7.43
N SER A 189 7.48 -3.42 6.44
CA SER A 189 7.04 -2.04 6.62
C SER A 189 5.79 -1.80 5.79
N TYR A 190 4.84 -1.07 6.36
CA TYR A 190 3.59 -0.67 5.72
C TYR A 190 3.36 0.81 5.96
N TRP A 191 2.92 1.52 4.93
CA TRP A 191 2.61 2.94 5.07
C TRP A 191 1.45 3.38 4.19
N VAL A 192 0.89 4.52 4.59
CA VAL A 192 -0.18 5.25 3.91
C VAL A 192 0.11 6.75 4.03
N PRO A 193 -0.49 7.62 3.20
CA PRO A 193 -0.37 9.07 3.37
C PRO A 193 -0.83 9.49 4.76
N THR A 194 -0.05 10.36 5.41
CA THR A 194 -0.45 10.92 6.69
C THR A 194 -1.75 11.69 6.54
N LEU A 195 -2.72 11.36 7.39
CA LEU A 195 -3.99 12.06 7.49
C LEU A 195 -3.81 13.30 8.37
N TYR A 196 -4.43 14.40 8.01
CA TYR A 196 -4.43 15.64 8.79
C TYR A 196 -5.86 16.11 9.05
N ASP A 197 -6.10 16.59 10.26
CA ASP A 197 -7.34 17.29 10.61
C ASP A 197 -7.31 18.70 10.02
N ASN A 198 -8.31 19.03 9.20
CA ASN A 198 -8.33 20.29 8.45
C ASN A 198 -8.62 21.51 9.34
N ALA A 199 -9.25 21.32 10.51
CA ALA A 199 -9.53 22.42 11.44
C ALA A 199 -8.27 22.84 12.21
N THR A 200 -7.45 21.88 12.59
CA THR A 200 -6.27 22.09 13.45
C THR A 200 -4.94 22.10 12.69
N GLY A 201 -4.91 21.55 11.48
CA GLY A 201 -3.69 21.34 10.70
C GLY A 201 -2.76 20.27 11.27
N LYS A 202 -3.20 19.52 12.30
CA LYS A 202 -2.38 18.51 12.98
C LYS A 202 -2.52 17.13 12.32
N PRO A 203 -1.45 16.32 12.31
CA PRO A 203 -1.55 14.94 11.86
C PRO A 203 -2.49 14.14 12.77
N VAL A 204 -3.23 13.20 12.17
CA VAL A 204 -4.09 12.24 12.85
C VAL A 204 -3.39 10.90 12.78
N GLU A 205 -2.71 10.53 13.87
CA GLU A 205 -2.01 9.26 13.97
C GLU A 205 -3.00 8.09 13.96
N THR A 206 -2.57 6.96 13.39
CA THR A 206 -3.34 5.72 13.41
C THR A 206 -3.34 5.15 14.83
N THR A 207 -4.53 4.82 15.34
CA THR A 207 -4.70 4.18 16.65
C THR A 207 -4.80 2.66 16.54
N GLY A 208 -4.90 2.15 15.32
CA GLY A 208 -4.77 0.74 15.00
C GLY A 208 -4.47 0.56 13.53
N PHE A 209 -3.51 -0.31 13.21
CA PHE A 209 -3.20 -0.67 11.84
C PHE A 209 -3.08 -2.19 11.76
N ARG A 210 -4.11 -2.84 11.23
CA ARG A 210 -4.18 -4.28 11.10
C ARG A 210 -3.91 -4.69 9.67
N VAL A 211 -2.92 -5.55 9.49
CA VAL A 211 -2.54 -6.13 8.21
C VAL A 211 -3.03 -7.56 8.17
N TYR A 212 -4.08 -7.82 7.41
CA TYR A 212 -4.54 -9.18 7.17
C TYR A 212 -3.83 -9.79 5.98
N TYR A 213 -3.52 -11.08 6.08
CA TYR A 213 -3.09 -11.93 4.98
C TYR A 213 -4.18 -12.97 4.77
N ARG A 214 -4.94 -12.85 3.68
CA ARG A 214 -6.18 -13.62 3.48
C ARG A 214 -6.30 -14.26 2.11
N SER A 215 -7.01 -15.38 2.02
CA SER A 215 -7.51 -15.87 0.73
C SER A 215 -8.76 -15.10 0.33
N LEU A 216 -8.71 -14.38 -0.78
CA LEU A 216 -9.91 -13.81 -1.42
C LEU A 216 -10.71 -14.86 -2.22
N MET A 217 -10.10 -16.00 -2.46
CA MET A 217 -10.67 -17.12 -3.21
C MET A 217 -11.56 -18.00 -2.32
N SER A 218 -12.59 -18.60 -2.92
CA SER A 218 -13.48 -19.53 -2.22
C SER A 218 -12.78 -20.84 -1.86
N THR A 219 -11.66 -21.17 -2.52
CA THR A 219 -10.73 -22.22 -2.12
C THR A 219 -9.33 -21.65 -1.95
N SER A 220 -8.57 -22.19 -0.99
CA SER A 220 -7.17 -21.76 -0.73
C SER A 220 -6.16 -22.75 -1.32
N ALA A 221 -6.60 -23.55 -2.30
CA ALA A 221 -5.78 -24.57 -2.94
C ALA A 221 -4.63 -23.92 -3.72
N ASN A 222 -3.42 -24.46 -3.54
CA ASN A 222 -2.18 -24.03 -4.19
C ASN A 222 -1.76 -22.58 -3.90
N GLN A 223 -2.30 -21.98 -2.84
CA GLN A 223 -1.83 -20.68 -2.36
C GLN A 223 -0.46 -20.86 -1.70
N LEU A 224 0.50 -20.04 -2.10
CA LEU A 224 1.88 -20.06 -1.63
C LEU A 224 2.14 -18.90 -0.67
N PRO A 225 3.10 -19.03 0.27
CA PRO A 225 3.53 -17.92 1.13
C PRO A 225 4.05 -16.75 0.29
N MET A 226 3.99 -15.53 0.81
CA MET A 226 4.63 -14.40 0.13
C MET A 226 6.16 -14.52 0.19
N PRO A 227 6.88 -14.17 -0.89
CA PRO A 227 8.33 -14.05 -0.86
C PRO A 227 8.75 -12.77 -0.12
N ASN A 228 9.89 -12.84 0.56
CA ASN A 228 10.49 -11.66 1.17
C ASN A 228 11.01 -10.67 0.13
N GLY A 229 10.85 -9.39 0.45
CA GLY A 229 11.21 -8.27 -0.41
C GLY A 229 10.15 -7.88 -1.43
N LEU A 230 8.99 -8.55 -1.47
CA LEU A 230 7.88 -8.16 -2.34
C LEU A 230 7.38 -6.75 -1.97
N ARG A 231 7.29 -5.87 -2.96
CA ARG A 231 6.83 -4.49 -2.84
C ARG A 231 5.53 -4.32 -3.60
N MET A 232 4.51 -3.73 -2.98
CA MET A 232 3.26 -3.47 -3.67
C MET A 232 2.72 -2.10 -3.29
N ILE A 233 2.16 -1.39 -4.27
CA ILE A 233 1.42 -0.16 -4.06
C ILE A 233 0.00 -0.33 -4.62
N VAL A 234 -1.02 0.05 -3.86
CA VAL A 234 -2.41 0.12 -4.35
C VAL A 234 -3.04 1.48 -4.03
N GLY A 235 -4.12 1.83 -4.72
CA GLY A 235 -4.63 3.21 -4.73
C GLY A 235 -3.89 4.09 -5.73
N ASP A 236 -4.13 5.39 -5.70
CA ASP A 236 -3.52 6.34 -6.63
C ASP A 236 -3.27 7.68 -5.93
N ALA A 237 -2.01 7.96 -5.62
CA ALA A 237 -1.58 9.19 -4.95
C ALA A 237 -1.98 10.47 -5.69
N LYS A 238 -2.21 10.40 -7.01
CA LYS A 238 -2.55 11.56 -7.85
C LYS A 238 -4.05 11.74 -8.02
N LYS A 239 -4.87 10.84 -7.46
CA LYS A 239 -6.32 10.87 -7.62
C LYS A 239 -6.93 11.96 -6.73
N SER A 240 -7.59 12.92 -7.37
CA SER A 240 -8.20 14.08 -6.71
C SER A 240 -9.70 14.18 -7.01
N LYS A 241 -10.42 13.06 -6.96
CA LYS A 241 -11.87 13.00 -7.25
C LYS A 241 -12.66 12.83 -5.95
N PRO A 242 -13.76 13.54 -5.72
CA PRO A 242 -14.59 13.30 -4.54
C PRO A 242 -14.95 11.82 -4.38
N THR A 243 -14.98 11.34 -3.14
CA THR A 243 -15.39 9.97 -2.82
C THR A 243 -16.78 10.05 -2.20
N PRO A 244 -17.86 9.98 -3.01
CA PRO A 244 -19.22 10.19 -2.51
C PRO A 244 -19.66 9.08 -1.55
N ARG A 245 -20.70 9.38 -0.76
CA ARG A 245 -21.35 8.43 0.16
C ARG A 245 -21.63 7.09 -0.53
N GLY A 246 -21.17 6.01 0.08
CA GLY A 246 -21.41 4.65 -0.39
C GLY A 246 -20.44 4.19 -1.49
N ALA A 247 -19.51 5.03 -1.93
CA ALA A 247 -18.50 4.62 -2.90
C ALA A 247 -17.52 3.59 -2.30
N GLY A 248 -17.05 2.67 -3.15
CA GLY A 248 -15.96 1.77 -2.79
C GLY A 248 -14.69 2.57 -2.45
N GLY A 249 -13.98 2.16 -1.41
CA GLY A 249 -12.76 2.84 -0.95
C GLY A 249 -13.01 4.20 -0.28
N GLN A 250 -14.20 4.42 0.27
CA GLN A 250 -14.46 5.56 1.16
C GLN A 250 -13.93 5.32 2.57
N PHE A 251 -13.60 6.40 3.27
CA PHE A 251 -13.49 6.37 4.73
C PHE A 251 -14.87 6.14 5.33
N PHE A 252 -14.91 5.43 6.45
CA PHE A 252 -16.16 5.07 7.13
C PHE A 252 -16.02 5.22 8.64
N CYS A 253 -17.15 5.25 9.33
CA CYS A 253 -17.19 5.25 10.79
C CYS A 253 -17.38 3.82 11.30
N ALA A 254 -16.59 3.43 12.30
CA ALA A 254 -16.76 2.15 12.98
C ALA A 254 -16.46 2.25 14.48
N TYR A 255 -17.15 1.42 15.25
CA TYR A 255 -16.89 1.15 16.66
C TYR A 255 -16.96 -0.37 16.81
N TYR A 256 -15.90 -1.03 17.29
CA TYR A 256 -15.76 -2.49 17.45
C TYR A 256 -17.02 -3.32 17.10
N GLY A 257 -17.24 -3.56 15.79
CA GLY A 257 -18.49 -4.10 15.25
C GLY A 257 -18.92 -3.41 13.95
N PRO A 258 -19.93 -3.92 13.22
CA PRO A 258 -20.44 -3.27 12.01
C PRO A 258 -21.08 -1.92 12.41
N GLY A 259 -20.31 -0.84 12.24
CA GLY A 259 -20.75 0.52 12.52
C GLY A 259 -21.48 1.15 11.34
N ASP A 260 -22.19 2.24 11.61
CA ASP A 260 -22.78 3.11 10.60
C ASP A 260 -21.69 3.60 9.64
N VAL A 261 -21.64 2.97 8.45
CA VAL A 261 -20.60 3.15 7.43
C VAL A 261 -20.38 4.62 7.05
N ASP A 262 -21.35 5.48 7.33
CA ASP A 262 -21.35 6.88 6.93
C ASP A 262 -21.24 7.89 8.07
N GLY A 263 -21.32 7.42 9.32
CA GLY A 263 -21.47 8.30 10.49
C GLY A 263 -22.83 9.03 10.52
N VAL A 264 -22.92 10.07 11.35
CA VAL A 264 -24.15 10.87 11.53
C VAL A 264 -24.23 12.06 10.58
N ALA A 265 -23.10 12.48 10.03
CA ALA A 265 -23.02 13.61 9.10
C ALA A 265 -21.76 13.49 8.22
N ARG A 266 -21.57 14.49 7.36
CA ARG A 266 -20.41 14.63 6.48
C ARG A 266 -19.76 16.01 6.67
N SER A 267 -18.47 16.11 6.39
CA SER A 267 -17.76 17.38 6.30
C SER A 267 -18.43 18.34 5.30
N GLY A 268 -18.14 19.64 5.40
CA GLY A 268 -18.74 20.67 4.53
C GLY A 268 -18.49 20.46 3.04
N ASN A 269 -17.39 19.79 2.67
CA ASN A 269 -17.08 19.39 1.29
C ASN A 269 -17.68 18.01 0.89
N GLY A 270 -18.38 17.34 1.80
CA GLY A 270 -19.05 16.06 1.57
C GLY A 270 -18.14 14.82 1.48
N ASN A 271 -16.81 14.96 1.61
CA ASN A 271 -15.86 13.87 1.38
C ASN A 271 -15.58 12.99 2.60
N TRP A 272 -15.82 13.49 3.81
CA TRP A 272 -15.39 12.82 5.05
C TRP A 272 -16.59 12.52 5.94
N PRO A 273 -16.75 11.28 6.44
CA PRO A 273 -17.77 11.01 7.45
C PRO A 273 -17.45 11.72 8.76
N ILE A 274 -18.50 12.07 9.50
CA ILE A 274 -18.44 12.54 10.89
C ILE A 274 -19.07 11.44 11.74
N CYS A 275 -18.26 10.84 12.60
CA CYS A 275 -18.64 9.72 13.44
C CYS A 275 -19.35 10.20 14.71
N ASP A 276 -20.14 9.30 15.31
CA ASP A 276 -20.91 9.58 16.52
C ASP A 276 -20.57 8.62 17.66
N GLY A 277 -20.93 9.03 18.87
CA GLY A 277 -20.76 8.25 20.09
C GLY A 277 -19.31 7.83 20.28
N LYS A 278 -19.05 6.52 20.18
CA LYS A 278 -17.71 5.93 20.33
C LYS A 278 -17.07 5.54 19.00
N ALA A 279 -17.77 5.73 17.87
CA ALA A 279 -17.24 5.39 16.56
C ALA A 279 -16.14 6.37 16.16
N THR A 280 -15.13 5.82 15.49
CA THR A 280 -13.97 6.53 14.98
C THR A 280 -13.87 6.36 13.47
N LEU A 281 -12.99 7.13 12.83
CA LEU A 281 -12.73 7.08 11.41
C LEU A 281 -11.87 5.86 11.04
N HIS A 282 -12.25 5.14 9.98
CA HIS A 282 -11.54 3.96 9.49
C HIS A 282 -11.36 3.99 7.98
N TYR A 283 -10.38 3.21 7.50
CA TYR A 283 -10.17 2.92 6.09
C TYR A 283 -9.76 1.46 5.89
N ILE A 284 -10.32 0.81 4.86
CA ILE A 284 -9.94 -0.54 4.46
C ILE A 284 -9.42 -0.52 3.03
N MET A 285 -8.26 -1.14 2.82
CA MET A 285 -7.61 -1.23 1.51
C MET A 285 -7.18 -2.65 1.21
N GLN A 286 -7.44 -3.13 0.00
CA GLN A 286 -7.12 -4.49 -0.43
C GLN A 286 -6.02 -4.48 -1.50
N PHE A 287 -5.03 -5.33 -1.29
CA PHE A 287 -3.95 -5.59 -2.24
C PHE A 287 -4.27 -6.80 -3.13
N PRO A 288 -3.64 -6.88 -4.32
CA PRO A 288 -3.61 -8.06 -5.17
C PRO A 288 -3.30 -9.38 -4.47
N ASP A 289 -3.84 -10.47 -5.00
CA ASP A 289 -3.67 -11.86 -4.51
C ASP A 289 -3.01 -12.80 -5.53
N CYS A 290 -2.56 -12.25 -6.66
CA CYS A 290 -1.82 -12.97 -7.70
C CYS A 290 -0.49 -12.27 -8.02
N TRP A 291 0.55 -13.07 -8.22
CA TRP A 291 1.93 -12.62 -8.46
C TRP A 291 2.54 -13.31 -9.69
N ASP A 292 3.44 -12.63 -10.40
CA ASP A 292 4.09 -13.14 -11.61
C ASP A 292 5.08 -14.29 -11.39
N GLY A 293 5.45 -14.54 -10.13
CA GLY A 293 6.40 -15.60 -9.73
C GLY A 293 7.87 -15.27 -10.01
N LYS A 294 8.17 -14.03 -10.42
CA LYS A 294 9.45 -13.65 -10.99
C LYS A 294 10.02 -12.37 -10.39
N ASN A 295 9.19 -11.37 -10.10
CA ASN A 295 9.66 -10.04 -9.75
C ASN A 295 9.07 -9.57 -8.43
N LEU A 296 9.94 -9.18 -7.49
CA LEU A 296 9.58 -8.56 -6.22
C LEU A 296 9.09 -7.12 -6.37
N ASP A 297 9.39 -6.47 -7.51
CA ASP A 297 8.89 -5.15 -7.86
C ASP A 297 8.93 -4.93 -9.38
N SER A 298 8.14 -3.98 -9.87
CA SER A 298 8.09 -3.53 -11.26
C SER A 298 8.30 -2.01 -11.34
N PRO A 299 8.65 -1.44 -12.52
CA PRO A 299 8.91 0.00 -12.64
C PRO A 299 7.74 0.92 -12.24
N ASP A 300 6.51 0.40 -12.25
CA ASP A 300 5.28 1.08 -11.83
C ASP A 300 4.76 0.59 -10.48
N HIS A 301 5.50 -0.30 -9.82
CA HIS A 301 5.19 -0.97 -8.54
C HIS A 301 3.90 -1.79 -8.50
N LYS A 302 3.33 -2.08 -9.68
CA LYS A 302 2.01 -2.70 -9.84
C LYS A 302 1.96 -3.81 -10.88
N ALA A 303 2.70 -3.71 -11.98
CA ALA A 303 2.65 -4.65 -13.11
C ALA A 303 3.09 -6.09 -12.80
N HIS A 304 3.74 -6.34 -11.66
CA HIS A 304 4.18 -7.67 -11.22
C HIS A 304 3.15 -8.41 -10.35
N VAL A 305 2.04 -7.74 -10.00
CA VAL A 305 0.92 -8.30 -9.23
C VAL A 305 -0.43 -8.01 -9.89
N SER A 306 -1.45 -8.81 -9.60
CA SER A 306 -2.80 -8.62 -10.14
C SER A 306 -3.86 -9.14 -9.18
N PHE A 307 -5.06 -8.56 -9.23
CA PHE A 307 -6.22 -9.20 -8.62
C PHE A 307 -6.61 -10.44 -9.42
N GLY A 308 -6.91 -11.52 -8.70
CA GLY A 308 -7.50 -12.73 -9.23
C GLY A 308 -8.98 -12.51 -9.63
N ARG A 309 -9.53 -13.47 -10.36
CA ARG A 309 -10.96 -13.54 -10.68
C ARG A 309 -11.52 -14.90 -10.27
N GLY A 310 -12.47 -14.90 -9.34
CA GLY A 310 -12.99 -16.13 -8.75
C GLY A 310 -11.91 -16.90 -7.99
N ASN A 311 -11.60 -18.11 -8.45
CA ASN A 311 -10.57 -18.97 -7.84
C ASN A 311 -9.27 -19.06 -8.65
N ALA A 312 -9.08 -18.14 -9.61
CA ALA A 312 -7.98 -18.21 -10.55
C ALA A 312 -7.19 -16.91 -10.62
N CYS A 313 -5.88 -17.08 -10.77
CA CYS A 313 -5.01 -15.99 -11.18
C CYS A 313 -4.88 -15.93 -12.71
N PRO A 314 -4.67 -14.73 -13.28
CA PRO A 314 -4.36 -14.59 -14.70
C PRO A 314 -3.10 -15.40 -15.07
N ARG A 315 -3.01 -15.86 -16.32
CA ARG A 315 -1.82 -16.59 -16.82
C ARG A 315 -0.52 -15.77 -16.69
N THR A 316 -0.61 -14.45 -16.70
CA THR A 316 0.52 -13.54 -16.49
C THR A 316 0.99 -13.47 -15.04
N HIS A 317 0.13 -13.83 -14.09
CA HIS A 317 0.37 -13.77 -12.64
C HIS A 317 0.04 -15.11 -11.96
N PRO A 318 0.67 -16.22 -12.35
CA PRO A 318 0.18 -17.56 -12.03
C PRO A 318 0.29 -17.95 -10.55
N VAL A 319 1.04 -17.20 -9.73
CA VAL A 319 1.28 -17.55 -8.33
C VAL A 319 0.20 -16.93 -7.44
N LYS A 320 -0.60 -17.79 -6.79
CA LYS A 320 -1.56 -17.38 -5.77
C LYS A 320 -0.84 -17.07 -4.47
N ILE A 321 -0.99 -15.85 -3.95
CA ILE A 321 -0.45 -15.43 -2.65
C ILE A 321 -1.60 -14.98 -1.74
N PRO A 322 -1.46 -15.01 -0.41
CA PRO A 322 -2.39 -14.30 0.47
C PRO A 322 -2.53 -12.85 0.01
N ALA A 323 -3.73 -12.30 0.04
CA ALA A 323 -3.93 -10.90 -0.24
C ALA A 323 -3.68 -10.09 1.04
N ILE A 324 -2.92 -9.01 0.94
CA ILE A 324 -2.78 -8.07 2.06
C ILE A 324 -4.04 -7.20 2.13
N THR A 325 -4.58 -7.00 3.32
CA THR A 325 -5.61 -5.98 3.56
C THR A 325 -5.17 -5.10 4.70
N PHE A 326 -5.10 -3.79 4.47
CA PHE A 326 -4.97 -2.81 5.54
C PHE A 326 -6.36 -2.50 6.09
N ASP A 327 -6.51 -2.61 7.40
CA ASP A 327 -7.66 -2.16 8.18
C ASP A 327 -7.13 -1.15 9.21
N ILE A 328 -7.42 0.12 8.93
CA ILE A 328 -6.77 1.26 9.57
C ILE A 328 -7.82 1.99 10.40
N ALA A 329 -7.50 2.23 11.67
CA ALA A 329 -8.29 3.02 12.59
C ALA A 329 -7.56 4.33 12.89
N TYR A 330 -8.30 5.43 12.87
CA TYR A 330 -7.84 6.75 13.28
C TYR A 330 -8.65 7.18 14.49
N GLY A 331 -8.00 7.60 15.58
CA GLY A 331 -8.67 7.99 16.83
C GLY A 331 -9.50 9.28 16.76
N SER A 332 -10.00 9.67 15.59
CA SER A 332 -10.76 10.88 15.35
C SER A 332 -12.18 10.55 14.90
N GLN A 333 -13.14 11.38 15.30
CA GLN A 333 -14.52 11.31 14.83
C GLN A 333 -14.77 12.25 13.63
N GLY A 334 -13.82 13.12 13.31
CA GLY A 334 -13.99 14.16 12.30
C GLY A 334 -14.88 15.32 12.73
N SER A 335 -14.93 16.34 11.87
CA SER A 335 -15.71 17.55 12.07
C SER A 335 -16.23 18.09 10.73
N ALA A 336 -17.01 19.17 10.78
CA ALA A 336 -17.46 19.86 9.57
C ALA A 336 -16.29 20.36 8.69
N ALA A 337 -15.11 20.61 9.27
CA ALA A 337 -13.92 21.00 8.51
C ALA A 337 -13.35 19.85 7.64
N GLY A 338 -13.61 18.60 8.01
CA GLY A 338 -13.08 17.41 7.35
C GLY A 338 -11.59 17.17 7.59
N PHE A 339 -10.99 16.39 6.70
CA PHE A 339 -9.57 16.03 6.72
C PHE A 339 -8.91 16.32 5.38
N TYR A 340 -7.60 16.13 5.31
CA TYR A 340 -6.87 16.00 4.06
C TYR A 340 -5.76 14.96 4.19
N LEU A 341 -5.35 14.38 3.07
CA LEU A 341 -4.21 13.46 3.02
C LEU A 341 -2.96 14.24 2.60
N ALA A 342 -1.79 13.82 3.06
CA ALA A 342 -0.52 14.44 2.63
C ALA A 342 -0.34 14.46 1.11
N SER A 343 -0.94 13.49 0.40
CA SER A 343 -0.97 13.35 -1.06
C SER A 343 -2.01 14.26 -1.74
N ASP A 344 -2.94 14.88 -1.00
CA ASP A 344 -3.91 15.87 -1.49
C ASP A 344 -4.08 16.99 -0.44
N LYS A 345 -3.06 17.85 -0.31
CA LYS A 345 -3.02 18.94 0.69
C LYS A 345 -4.15 19.96 0.56
N ASP A 346 -4.76 20.06 -0.61
CA ASP A 346 -5.89 20.96 -0.84
C ASP A 346 -7.19 20.42 -0.19
N GLY A 347 -7.20 19.19 0.32
CA GLY A 347 -8.34 18.59 1.02
C GLY A 347 -9.59 18.44 0.13
N LYS A 348 -9.40 18.42 -1.19
CA LYS A 348 -10.49 18.37 -2.17
C LYS A 348 -11.05 16.96 -2.30
N SER A 349 -10.33 15.94 -1.85
CA SER A 349 -10.69 14.54 -1.99
C SER A 349 -10.07 13.64 -0.90
N ALA A 350 -10.72 12.51 -0.64
CA ALA A 350 -10.18 11.41 0.15
C ALA A 350 -9.59 10.28 -0.74
N SER A 351 -9.61 10.46 -2.06
CA SER A 351 -9.33 9.42 -3.05
C SER A 351 -7.87 9.24 -3.41
N SER A 352 -7.00 10.16 -2.98
CA SER A 352 -5.53 10.05 -3.08
C SER A 352 -4.94 9.07 -2.08
N MET A 353 -5.81 8.44 -1.28
CA MET A 353 -5.46 7.34 -0.38
C MET A 353 -4.84 6.19 -1.18
N HIS A 354 -3.67 5.77 -0.73
CA HIS A 354 -2.91 4.63 -1.24
C HIS A 354 -2.23 3.93 -0.07
N GLY A 355 -1.78 2.72 -0.32
CA GLY A 355 -1.09 1.91 0.65
C GLY A 355 0.07 1.19 0.00
N ASP A 356 1.13 1.10 0.78
CA ASP A 356 2.43 0.62 0.35
C ASP A 356 2.84 -0.49 1.30
N ALA A 357 3.24 -1.62 0.74
CA ALA A 357 3.66 -2.78 1.49
C ALA A 357 5.05 -3.20 1.03
N PHE A 358 6.00 -3.25 1.96
CA PHE A 358 7.32 -3.83 1.75
C PHE A 358 7.49 -5.06 2.65
N VAL A 359 7.19 -6.22 2.07
CA VAL A 359 7.01 -7.48 2.81
C VAL A 359 8.36 -8.03 3.26
N MET A 360 8.49 -8.29 4.56
CA MET A 360 9.65 -8.93 5.17
C MET A 360 9.26 -9.71 6.42
N TRP A 361 9.05 -11.01 6.29
CA TRP A 361 8.73 -11.89 7.42
C TRP A 361 9.88 -12.84 7.73
N ASP A 362 9.93 -13.33 8.97
CA ASP A 362 10.57 -14.61 9.22
C ASP A 362 9.92 -15.67 8.30
N VAL A 363 10.78 -16.36 7.53
CA VAL A 363 10.32 -17.28 6.47
C VAL A 363 9.59 -18.47 7.05
N ASP A 364 10.02 -18.99 8.21
CA ASP A 364 9.37 -20.11 8.87
C ASP A 364 7.97 -19.72 9.36
N ALA A 365 7.85 -18.56 10.00
CA ALA A 365 6.60 -18.00 10.49
C ALA A 365 5.60 -17.72 9.35
N MET A 366 6.04 -17.09 8.25
CA MET A 366 5.20 -16.88 7.06
C MET A 366 4.72 -18.20 6.47
N ASN A 367 5.61 -19.18 6.34
CA ASN A 367 5.25 -20.51 5.85
C ASN A 367 4.25 -21.20 6.78
N LYS A 368 4.49 -21.16 8.09
CA LYS A 368 3.61 -21.75 9.11
C LYS A 368 2.21 -21.13 9.08
N ARG A 369 2.13 -19.81 9.10
CA ARG A 369 0.85 -19.07 9.10
C ARG A 369 0.10 -19.26 7.78
N THR A 370 0.78 -19.20 6.65
CA THR A 370 0.16 -19.49 5.35
C THR A 370 -0.38 -20.93 5.31
N LYS A 371 0.39 -21.90 5.81
CA LYS A 371 0.00 -23.32 5.84
C LYS A 371 -1.20 -23.55 6.75
N ASN A 372 -1.16 -23.00 7.96
CA ASN A 372 -2.12 -23.32 9.01
C ASN A 372 -3.39 -22.47 8.99
N CYS A 373 -3.29 -21.23 8.54
CA CYS A 373 -4.39 -20.27 8.60
C CYS A 373 -5.02 -20.09 7.23
N VAL A 374 -4.20 -19.83 6.20
CA VAL A 374 -4.71 -19.60 4.85
C VAL A 374 -5.09 -20.93 4.17
N GLN A 375 -4.16 -21.88 4.05
CA GLN A 375 -4.40 -23.13 3.33
C GLN A 375 -5.45 -24.02 4.02
N GLN A 376 -5.44 -24.13 5.36
CA GLN A 376 -6.47 -24.86 6.11
C GLN A 376 -7.78 -24.06 6.32
N ARG A 377 -7.83 -22.81 5.86
CA ARG A 377 -8.99 -21.92 5.98
C ARG A 377 -9.46 -21.69 7.43
N ARG A 378 -8.52 -21.28 8.28
CA ARG A 378 -8.73 -21.02 9.71
C ARG A 378 -8.35 -19.61 10.10
N THR A 379 -9.17 -19.02 10.95
CA THR A 379 -8.93 -17.67 11.45
C THR A 379 -7.77 -17.70 12.42
N CYS A 380 -6.76 -16.90 12.15
CA CYS A 380 -5.62 -16.71 13.02
C CYS A 380 -5.45 -15.24 13.38
N ASP A 381 -5.04 -15.00 14.62
CA ASP A 381 -4.64 -13.69 15.10
C ASP A 381 -3.10 -13.59 15.23
N ASN A 382 -2.64 -12.61 16.02
CA ASN A 382 -1.22 -12.37 16.25
C ASN A 382 -0.51 -13.56 16.89
N LEU A 383 -1.22 -14.44 17.62
CA LEU A 383 -0.65 -15.54 18.40
C LEU A 383 -0.83 -16.92 17.73
N GLY A 384 -1.51 -16.98 16.59
CA GLY A 384 -1.80 -18.22 15.87
C GLY A 384 -3.31 -18.43 15.76
N TYR A 385 -3.80 -19.67 15.92
CA TYR A 385 -5.24 -19.95 15.81
C TYR A 385 -6.07 -19.10 16.77
N GLN A 386 -7.02 -18.35 16.22
CA GLN A 386 -7.94 -17.54 17.00
C GLN A 386 -9.09 -18.43 17.50
N LYS A 387 -9.13 -18.64 18.82
CA LYS A 387 -10.17 -19.41 19.52
C LYS A 387 -11.37 -18.55 19.88
#